data_AF-A0A659XXV0-F1
#
_entry.id   AF-A0A659XXV0-F1
#
_cell.length_a   1.000
_cell.length_b   1.000
_cell.length_c   1.000
_cell.angle_alpha   90.00
_cell.angle_beta   90.00
_cell.angle_gamma   90.00
#
_symmetry.space_group_name_H-M   'P 1'
#
loop_
_entity.id
_entity.type
_entity.pdbx_description
1 polymer ?
#
loop_
_entity_poly.entity_id
_entity_poly.type
_entity_poly.pdbx_seq_one_letter_code
_entity_poly.pdbx_strand_id
1 'polypeptide(L)'
;ARAREYELPNAVIGTSLDAVLDQTRPDAVFDVVVPAARRQVALSAFAHNCHLLTEKPLADSPENARAIIEAARRAGRVHAV
;
A
#
# COMPACT_ATOMS: atom_id res chain seq x y z
N ALA A 1 -13.06 -12.76 -11.23
CA ALA A 1 -12.06 -12.09 -10.37
C ALA A 1 -12.18 -12.63 -8.94
N ARG A 2 -11.09 -12.63 -8.15
CA ARG A 2 -11.05 -13.16 -6.77
C ARG A 2 -12.19 -12.66 -5.86
N ALA A 3 -12.64 -11.42 -6.02
CA ALA A 3 -13.77 -10.88 -5.26
C ALA A 3 -15.09 -11.67 -5.43
N ARG A 4 -15.36 -12.24 -6.62
CA ARG A 4 -16.55 -13.08 -6.84
C ARG A 4 -16.43 -14.43 -6.12
N GLU A 5 -15.24 -15.00 -6.12
CA GLU A 5 -14.95 -16.29 -5.48
C GLU A 5 -15.07 -16.20 -3.96
N TYR A 6 -14.71 -15.06 -3.38
CA TYR A 6 -14.82 -14.80 -1.94
C TYR A 6 -16.11 -14.07 -1.55
N GLU A 7 -17.09 -13.93 -2.45
CA GLU A 7 -18.38 -13.29 -2.16
C GLU A 7 -18.22 -11.87 -1.55
N LEU A 8 -17.34 -11.06 -2.14
CA LEU A 8 -17.08 -9.68 -1.74
C LEU A 8 -17.72 -8.68 -2.73
N PRO A 9 -19.06 -8.53 -2.74
CA PRO A 9 -19.77 -7.74 -3.76
C PRO A 9 -19.46 -6.24 -3.69
N ASN A 10 -19.00 -5.76 -2.53
CA ASN A 10 -18.69 -4.35 -2.28
C ASN A 10 -17.19 -4.03 -2.39
N ALA A 11 -16.35 -5.00 -2.75
CA ALA A 11 -14.93 -4.76 -2.95
C ALA A 11 -14.72 -3.88 -4.18
N VAL A 12 -14.13 -2.70 -3.98
CA VAL A 12 -13.71 -1.82 -5.07
C VAL A 12 -12.49 -2.44 -5.76
N ILE A 13 -12.57 -2.58 -7.09
CA ILE A 13 -11.48 -3.10 -7.92
C ILE A 13 -11.14 -2.02 -8.95
N GLY A 14 -9.88 -1.63 -9.02
CA GLY A 14 -9.39 -0.63 -9.97
C GLY A 14 -8.00 -0.98 -10.49
N THR A 15 -7.61 -0.32 -11.58
CA THR A 15 -6.27 -0.41 -12.18
C THR A 15 -5.36 0.75 -11.76
N SER A 16 -5.88 1.71 -11.00
CA SER A 16 -5.15 2.81 -10.39
C SER A 16 -5.31 2.73 -8.88
N LEU A 17 -4.19 2.64 -8.15
CA LEU A 17 -4.20 2.59 -6.69
C LEU A 17 -4.75 3.88 -6.10
N ASP A 18 -4.29 5.05 -6.58
CA ASP A 18 -4.72 6.36 -6.06
C ASP A 18 -6.24 6.53 -6.20
N ALA A 19 -6.82 6.13 -7.34
CA ALA A 19 -8.27 6.21 -7.55
C ALA A 19 -9.05 5.31 -6.56
N VAL A 20 -8.53 4.11 -6.26
CA VAL A 20 -9.14 3.21 -5.28
C VAL A 20 -9.00 3.79 -3.86
N LEU A 21 -7.85 4.36 -3.51
CA LEU A 21 -7.62 4.98 -2.20
C LEU A 21 -8.50 6.22 -2.00
N ASP A 22 -8.70 7.05 -3.02
CA ASP A 22 -9.59 8.21 -2.96
C ASP A 22 -11.06 7.82 -2.76
N GLN A 23 -11.50 6.75 -3.45
CA GLN A 23 -12.86 6.24 -3.35
C GLN A 23 -13.12 5.57 -2.01
N THR A 24 -12.20 4.73 -1.55
CA THR A 24 -12.42 3.87 -0.38
C THR A 24 -11.96 4.50 0.93
N ARG A 25 -11.02 5.45 0.88
CA ARG A 25 -10.43 6.14 2.04
C ARG A 25 -10.11 5.19 3.20
N PRO A 26 -9.32 4.14 2.96
CA PRO A 26 -9.10 3.12 3.96
C PRO A 26 -8.15 3.62 5.06
N ASP A 27 -8.27 3.06 6.26
CA ASP A 27 -7.32 3.34 7.34
C ASP A 27 -5.93 2.73 7.08
N ALA A 28 -5.88 1.60 6.37
CA ALA A 28 -4.66 0.86 6.10
C ALA A 28 -4.66 0.18 4.72
N VAL A 29 -3.46 -0.03 4.18
CA VAL A 29 -3.19 -0.79 2.95
C VAL A 29 -2.40 -2.05 3.31
N PHE A 30 -2.82 -3.20 2.78
CA PHE A 30 -2.03 -4.43 2.80
C PHE A 30 -1.33 -4.63 1.45
N ASP A 31 -0.01 -4.53 1.46
CA ASP A 31 0.84 -4.56 0.29
C ASP A 31 1.49 -5.93 0.08
N VAL A 32 0.99 -6.62 -0.94
CA VAL A 32 1.48 -7.91 -1.44
C VAL A 32 2.12 -7.81 -2.83
N VAL A 33 2.54 -6.62 -3.27
CA VAL A 33 3.20 -6.48 -4.58
C VAL A 33 4.64 -7.01 -4.55
N VAL A 34 5.23 -7.17 -5.74
CA VAL A 34 6.65 -7.54 -5.86
C VAL A 34 7.55 -6.43 -5.28
N PRO A 35 8.70 -6.77 -4.67
CA PRO A 35 9.56 -5.80 -3.98
C PRO A 35 9.95 -4.56 -4.82
N ALA A 36 10.15 -4.71 -6.13
CA ALA A 36 10.50 -3.60 -7.02
C ALA A 36 9.39 -2.54 -7.21
N ALA A 37 8.12 -2.93 -7.02
CA ALA A 37 6.98 -2.02 -7.14
C ALA A 37 6.56 -1.39 -5.80
N ARG A 38 7.08 -1.93 -4.69
CA ARG A 38 6.68 -1.62 -3.32
C ARG A 38 6.87 -0.15 -2.95
N ARG A 39 7.96 0.48 -3.41
CA ARG A 39 8.18 1.92 -3.16
C ARG A 39 7.02 2.76 -3.68
N GLN A 40 6.52 2.49 -4.88
CA GLN A 40 5.43 3.27 -5.45
C GLN A 40 4.13 3.08 -4.66
N VAL A 41 3.80 1.83 -4.30
CA VAL A 41 2.61 1.49 -3.50
C VAL A 41 2.67 2.16 -2.13
N ALA A 42 3.83 2.09 -1.45
CA ALA A 42 3.99 2.67 -0.13
C ALA A 42 3.86 4.20 -0.15
N LEU A 43 4.48 4.87 -1.13
CA LEU A 43 4.36 6.33 -1.26
C LEU A 43 2.92 6.76 -1.52
N SER A 44 2.19 6.04 -2.37
CA SER A 44 0.76 6.27 -2.61
C SER A 44 -0.04 6.08 -1.30
N ALA A 45 0.10 4.94 -0.63
CA ALA A 45 -0.61 4.68 0.63
C ALA A 45 -0.38 5.79 1.68
N PHE A 46 0.87 6.22 1.87
CA PHE A 46 1.18 7.29 2.84
C PHE A 46 0.68 8.66 2.40
N ALA A 47 0.68 8.98 1.09
CA ALA A 47 0.11 10.23 0.58
C ALA A 47 -1.41 10.31 0.81
N HIS A 48 -2.11 9.16 0.79
CA HIS A 48 -3.52 9.05 1.15
C HIS A 48 -3.77 8.86 2.65
N ASN A 49 -2.77 9.13 3.50
CA ASN A 49 -2.86 9.04 4.96
C ASN A 49 -3.22 7.64 5.48
N CYS A 50 -2.84 6.58 4.79
CA CYS A 50 -3.06 5.20 5.24
C CYS A 50 -1.88 4.68 6.07
N HIS A 51 -2.16 3.78 7.02
CA HIS A 51 -1.16 2.85 7.54
C HIS A 51 -0.79 1.81 6.47
N LEU A 52 0.40 1.20 6.60
CA LEU A 52 0.86 0.21 5.63
C LEU A 52 1.31 -1.07 6.35
N LEU A 53 0.75 -2.20 5.94
CA LEU A 53 1.28 -3.53 6.22
C LEU A 53 1.87 -4.08 4.93
N THR A 54 3.14 -4.42 4.94
CA THR A 54 3.91 -4.82 3.76
C THR A 54 4.41 -6.25 3.93
N GLU A 55 4.25 -7.12 2.94
CA GLU A 55 4.92 -8.42 2.97
C GLU A 55 6.45 -8.28 2.89
N LYS A 56 7.19 -9.15 3.60
CA LYS A 56 8.65 -9.20 3.50
C LYS A 56 9.12 -9.63 2.09
N PRO A 57 10.29 -9.18 1.62
CA PRO A 57 11.15 -8.16 2.24
C PRO A 57 10.62 -6.74 2.03
N LEU A 58 11.02 -5.80 2.91
CA LEU A 58 10.60 -4.39 2.89
C LEU A 58 10.78 -3.69 1.52
N ALA A 59 11.85 -3.99 0.78
CA ALA A 59 12.10 -3.44 -0.54
C ALA A 59 13.09 -4.34 -1.32
N ASP A 60 13.31 -4.02 -2.58
CA ASP A 60 14.32 -4.63 -3.45
C ASP A 60 15.75 -4.07 -3.25
N SER A 61 15.87 -2.90 -2.64
CA SER A 61 17.15 -2.24 -2.34
C SER A 61 17.11 -1.49 -1.01
N PRO A 62 18.26 -1.29 -0.33
CA PRO A 62 18.35 -0.44 0.85
C PRO A 62 17.91 1.01 0.60
N GLU A 63 18.14 1.54 -0.60
CA GLU A 63 17.75 2.91 -0.99
C GLU A 63 16.23 3.03 -1.03
N ASN A 64 15.55 2.07 -1.65
CA ASN A 64 14.09 2.03 -1.66
C ASN A 64 13.51 1.79 -0.26
N ALA A 65 14.13 0.92 0.55
CA ALA A 65 13.72 0.70 1.93
C ALA A 65 13.77 1.99 2.76
N ARG A 66 14.88 2.74 2.68
CA ARG A 66 15.02 4.05 3.36
C ARG A 66 13.97 5.04 2.89
N ALA A 67 13.72 5.13 1.58
CA ALA A 67 12.71 6.03 1.02
C ALA A 67 11.30 5.74 1.57
N ILE A 68 10.95 4.46 1.73
CA ILE A 68 9.67 4.02 2.28
C ILE A 68 9.56 4.38 3.77
N ILE A 69 10.57 4.05 4.58
CA ILE A 69 10.59 4.37 6.02
C ILE A 69 10.44 5.88 6.25
N GLU A 70 11.17 6.70 5.49
CA GLU A 70 11.08 8.15 5.61
C GLU A 70 9.73 8.71 5.18
N ALA A 71 9.05 8.07 4.21
CA ALA A 71 7.70 8.46 3.83
C ALA A 71 6.68 8.16 4.94
N ALA A 72 6.78 6.98 5.57
CA ALA A 72 5.94 6.62 6.72
C ALA A 72 6.09 7.63 7.86
N ARG A 73 7.35 8.00 8.18
CA ARG A 73 7.67 9.01 9.19
C ARG A 73 7.06 10.38 8.86
N ARG A 74 7.25 10.87 7.63
CA ARG A 74 6.69 12.16 7.20
C ARG A 74 5.16 12.20 7.24
N ALA A 75 4.50 11.08 6.90
CA ALA A 75 3.05 10.97 6.96
C ALA A 75 2.51 10.77 8.40
N GLY A 76 3.37 10.51 9.38
CA GLY A 76 2.94 10.14 10.73
C GLY A 76 2.09 8.86 10.71
N ARG A 77 2.52 7.85 9.94
CA ARG A 77 1.81 6.57 9.78
C ARG A 77 2.70 5.39 10.17
N VAL A 78 2.06 4.38 10.76
CA VAL A 78 2.68 3.09 11.05
C VAL A 78 2.95 2.35 9.74
N HIS A 79 4.18 1.81 9.64
CA HIS A 79 4.57 0.85 8.63
C HIS A 79 5.03 -0.44 9.31
N ALA A 80 4.33 -1.53 9.07
CA ALA A 80 4.67 -2.87 9.53
C ALA A 80 5.15 -3.74 8.35
N VAL A 81 6.11 -4.62 8.62
CA VAL A 81 6.66 -5.61 7.68
C VAL A 81 6.65 -6.98 8.32
#